data_AF-A0A2H0YRV0-F1
#
_entry.id   AF-A0A2H0YRV0-F1
#
_cell.length_a   1.000
_cell.length_b   1.000
_cell.length_c   1.000
_cell.angle_alpha   90.00
_cell.angle_beta   90.00
_cell.angle_gamma   90.00
#
_symmetry.space_group_name_H-M   'P 1'
#
loop_
_entity.id
_entity.type
_entity.pdbx_description
1 polymer ?
#
loop_
_entity_poly.entity_id
_entity_poly.type
_entity_poly.pdbx_seq_one_letter_code
_entity_poly.pdbx_strand_id
1 'polypeptide(L)'
;MTIRAKQEEKKPRLYFMSRTEHVALLEKLKKEENPHIVDAYQSLLEELCVIQHPELKEQKFKREGEVQAYFKKRKEKSGDLTQDGVWVYYPWKNTLVHSLSEEEYFTVRTARNRNLVTREEQEKLRSFKIGIVGLSVGQASALTLVTSGMCDQMKLMDPDVIEASNLNRIHASLDSVGFYKATYVAQKIYELNPFAKLELYPVPLTEENLEAFFLRPYNVDAVIDAFDDIKMKIKLRVKAREFGIPVVMATDLGDGAIIDIERYDVNKATKIFNGRVDEKEIENLPPKMKYEDIAQIAMKMIGPENVPQRMVESLKLVGKELAGHPQLALASFLGGAIMAYTIKRIALGKELSSERLYIQFEKLL
;
A
#
# COMPACT_ATOMS: atom_id res chain seq x y z
N MET A 1 -1.67 -24.61 -22.03
CA MET A 1 -1.02 -24.29 -20.75
C MET A 1 -1.83 -23.20 -20.08
N THR A 2 -2.64 -23.56 -19.10
CA THR A 2 -3.56 -22.65 -18.42
C THR A 2 -2.72 -21.65 -17.62
N ILE A 3 -2.79 -20.37 -18.01
CA ILE A 3 -2.24 -19.24 -17.25
C ILE A 3 -2.69 -19.42 -15.80
N ARG A 4 -1.75 -19.34 -14.86
CA ARG A 4 -1.94 -19.54 -13.41
C ARG A 4 -2.93 -18.50 -12.84
N ALA A 5 -4.21 -18.67 -13.13
CA ALA A 5 -5.32 -17.98 -12.47
C ALA A 5 -5.90 -18.86 -11.36
N LYS A 6 -5.05 -19.65 -10.67
CA LYS A 6 -5.46 -20.24 -9.40
C LYS A 6 -5.59 -19.08 -8.43
N GLN A 7 -6.76 -18.97 -7.80
CA GLN A 7 -6.97 -18.19 -6.59
C GLN A 7 -5.98 -18.71 -5.53
N GLU A 8 -4.74 -18.23 -5.56
CA GLU A 8 -3.81 -18.46 -4.47
C GLU A 8 -4.38 -17.77 -3.23
N GLU A 9 -4.28 -18.45 -2.08
CA GLU A 9 -4.76 -17.90 -0.82
C GLU A 9 -4.12 -16.52 -0.59
N LYS A 10 -5.00 -15.52 -0.42
CA LYS A 10 -4.60 -14.11 -0.46
C LYS A 10 -4.15 -13.58 0.89
N LYS A 11 -4.35 -14.36 1.96
CA LYS A 11 -4.20 -13.93 3.36
C LYS A 11 -3.45 -15.00 4.15
N PRO A 12 -2.56 -14.62 5.08
CA PRO A 12 -1.91 -15.59 5.95
C PRO A 12 -2.92 -16.22 6.91
N ARG A 13 -2.63 -17.46 7.34
CA ARG A 13 -3.36 -18.12 8.44
C ARG A 13 -2.62 -17.81 9.75
N LEU A 14 -3.32 -17.21 10.71
CA LEU A 14 -2.76 -16.77 11.99
C LEU A 14 -3.16 -17.71 13.13
N TYR A 15 -2.17 -18.25 13.84
CA TYR A 15 -2.34 -19.16 14.96
C TYR A 15 -1.84 -18.50 16.24
N PHE A 16 -2.72 -17.77 16.93
CA PHE A 16 -2.48 -17.24 18.28
C PHE A 16 -2.32 -18.36 19.32
N MET A 17 -1.15 -18.48 19.96
CA MET A 17 -0.88 -19.54 20.93
C MET A 17 -1.61 -19.36 22.27
N SER A 18 -2.19 -18.18 22.49
CA SER A 18 -3.12 -17.93 23.58
C SER A 18 -4.48 -18.64 23.42
N ARG A 19 -4.72 -19.32 22.29
CA ARG A 19 -5.98 -20.00 21.96
C ARG A 19 -5.75 -21.50 21.79
N THR A 20 -6.38 -22.31 22.64
CA THR A 20 -6.17 -23.77 22.65
C THR A 20 -6.54 -24.43 21.33
N GLU A 21 -7.59 -23.94 20.65
CA GLU A 21 -8.01 -24.45 19.34
C GLU A 21 -6.96 -24.22 18.25
N HIS A 22 -6.18 -23.13 18.33
CA HIS A 22 -5.14 -22.83 17.37
C HIS A 22 -3.92 -23.73 17.50
N VAL A 23 -3.62 -24.22 18.70
CA VAL A 23 -2.52 -25.18 18.92
C VAL A 23 -2.79 -26.47 18.15
N ALA A 24 -4.00 -27.02 18.26
CA ALA A 24 -4.38 -28.23 17.53
C ALA A 24 -4.38 -28.02 16.00
N LEU A 25 -4.87 -26.86 15.53
CA LEU A 25 -4.87 -26.54 14.11
C LEU A 25 -3.46 -26.32 13.54
N LEU A 26 -2.55 -25.74 14.33
CA LEU A 26 -1.15 -25.55 13.94
C LEU A 26 -0.44 -26.89 13.76
N GLU A 27 -0.62 -27.82 14.70
CA GLU A 27 -0.02 -29.16 14.60
C GLU A 27 -0.58 -29.95 13.42
N LYS A 28 -1.87 -29.77 13.10
CA LYS A 28 -2.47 -30.30 11.88
C LYS A 28 -1.83 -29.69 10.62
N LEU A 29 -1.72 -28.36 10.55
CA LEU A 29 -1.10 -27.65 9.44
C LEU A 29 0.34 -28.12 9.19
N LYS A 30 1.16 -28.24 10.24
CA LYS A 30 2.55 -28.70 10.13
C LYS A 30 2.65 -30.09 9.46
N LYS A 31 1.69 -30.98 9.74
CA LYS A 31 1.64 -32.33 9.17
C LYS A 31 1.11 -32.33 7.73
N GLU A 32 0.09 -31.54 7.44
CA GLU A 32 -0.59 -31.54 6.14
C GLU A 32 0.17 -30.76 5.07
N GLU A 33 0.69 -29.57 5.41
CA GLU A 33 1.33 -28.66 4.45
C GLU A 33 2.85 -28.85 4.40
N ASN A 34 3.44 -29.45 5.45
CA ASN A 34 4.89 -29.60 5.64
C ASN A 34 5.67 -28.30 5.32
N PRO A 35 5.40 -27.19 6.03
CA PRO A 35 5.91 -25.88 5.67
C PRO A 35 7.39 -25.71 6.00
N HIS A 36 8.06 -24.81 5.29
CA HIS A 36 9.35 -24.29 5.73
C HIS A 36 9.16 -23.46 7.02
N ILE A 37 9.82 -23.86 8.11
CA ILE A 37 9.67 -23.22 9.42
C ILE A 37 10.75 -22.17 9.62
N VAL A 38 10.33 -20.96 9.99
CA VAL A 38 11.21 -19.86 10.42
C VAL A 38 10.81 -19.45 11.83
N ASP A 39 11.56 -19.88 12.84
CA ASP A 39 11.32 -19.46 14.23
C ASP A 39 12.08 -18.17 14.54
N ALA A 40 11.43 -17.03 14.32
CA ALA A 40 12.01 -15.71 14.58
C ALA A 40 11.72 -15.20 16.01
N TYR A 41 10.95 -15.95 16.80
CA TYR A 41 10.33 -15.45 18.03
C TYR A 41 11.34 -14.99 19.07
N GLN A 42 12.37 -15.78 19.35
CA GLN A 42 13.39 -15.40 20.34
C GLN A 42 14.17 -14.15 19.92
N SER A 43 14.53 -14.03 18.64
CA SER A 43 15.19 -12.83 18.11
C SER A 43 14.31 -11.60 18.26
N LEU A 44 13.03 -11.70 17.89
CA LEU A 44 12.07 -10.62 18.03
C LEU A 44 11.82 -10.25 19.51
N LEU A 45 11.80 -11.25 20.40
CA LEU A 45 11.59 -11.07 21.83
C LEU A 45 12.79 -10.38 22.50
N GLU A 46 14.01 -10.70 22.05
CA GLU A 46 15.22 -9.97 22.45
C GLU A 46 15.17 -8.51 21.98
N GLU A 47 14.83 -8.26 20.72
CA GLU A 47 14.67 -6.90 20.20
C GLU A 47 13.63 -6.11 21.02
N LEU A 48 12.47 -6.72 21.30
CA LEU A 48 11.43 -6.11 22.14
C LEU A 48 11.95 -5.76 23.54
N CYS A 49 12.73 -6.66 24.16
CA CYS A 49 13.34 -6.40 25.47
C CYS A 49 14.25 -5.17 25.43
N VAL A 50 15.15 -5.08 24.44
CA VAL A 50 16.05 -3.92 24.26
C VAL A 50 15.27 -2.64 23.93
N ILE A 51 14.17 -2.73 23.20
CA ILE A 51 13.30 -1.57 22.90
C ILE A 51 12.61 -1.04 24.16
N GLN A 52 12.22 -1.93 25.07
CA GLN A 52 11.60 -1.56 26.36
C GLN A 52 12.64 -1.09 27.38
N HIS A 53 13.88 -1.56 27.26
CA HIS A 53 15.01 -1.27 28.13
C HIS A 53 16.22 -0.74 27.32
N PRO A 54 16.12 0.47 26.73
CA PRO A 54 17.13 1.00 25.81
C PRO A 54 18.50 1.20 26.45
N GLU A 55 18.58 1.30 27.77
CA GLU A 55 19.83 1.32 28.54
C GLU A 55 20.69 0.06 28.33
N LEU A 56 20.09 -1.05 27.91
CA LEU A 56 20.78 -2.31 27.63
C LEU A 56 21.57 -2.31 26.32
N LYS A 57 21.33 -1.34 25.43
CA LYS A 57 21.92 -1.30 24.08
C LYS A 57 23.46 -1.35 24.11
N GLU A 58 24.07 -0.59 25.01
CA GLU A 58 25.54 -0.46 25.17
C GLU A 58 26.09 -1.43 26.23
N GLN A 59 25.23 -2.11 27.00
CA GLN A 59 25.63 -2.90 28.19
C GLN A 59 25.58 -4.40 27.90
N LYS A 60 26.51 -4.91 27.08
CA LYS A 60 26.46 -6.31 26.57
C LYS A 60 26.22 -7.37 27.65
N PHE A 61 27.00 -7.38 28.73
CA PHE A 61 26.85 -8.36 29.80
C PHE A 61 25.53 -8.24 30.57
N LYS A 62 25.06 -7.01 30.82
CA LYS A 62 23.77 -6.78 31.48
C LYS A 62 22.61 -7.18 30.58
N ARG A 63 22.71 -6.88 29.28
CA ARG A 63 21.73 -7.25 28.25
C ARG A 63 21.50 -8.75 28.23
N GLU A 64 22.56 -9.55 28.20
CA GLU A 64 22.43 -11.01 28.18
C GLU A 64 21.63 -11.52 29.39
N GLY A 65 21.95 -11.05 30.60
CA GLY A 65 21.20 -11.43 31.81
C GLY A 65 19.73 -11.02 31.80
N GLU A 66 19.44 -9.77 31.40
CA GLU A 66 18.07 -9.24 31.33
C GLU A 66 17.23 -9.92 30.25
N VAL A 67 17.80 -10.21 29.08
CA VAL A 67 17.13 -10.95 28.00
C VAL A 67 16.78 -12.37 28.46
N GLN A 68 17.69 -13.06 29.15
CA GLN A 68 17.40 -14.39 29.71
C GLN A 68 16.31 -14.34 30.78
N ALA A 69 16.31 -13.33 31.65
CA ALA A 69 15.24 -13.12 32.61
C ALA A 69 13.89 -12.85 31.92
N TYR A 70 13.91 -12.06 30.83
CA TYR A 70 12.74 -11.77 30.01
C TYR A 70 12.18 -13.04 29.36
N PHE A 71 13.03 -13.89 28.79
CA PHE A 71 12.64 -15.19 28.22
C PHE A 71 12.06 -16.12 29.29
N LYS A 72 12.69 -16.19 30.47
CA LYS A 72 12.21 -17.02 31.58
C LYS A 72 10.79 -16.59 32.00
N LYS A 73 10.54 -15.29 32.14
CA LYS A 73 9.21 -14.76 32.48
C LYS A 73 8.15 -15.10 31.43
N ARG A 74 8.49 -15.02 30.14
CA ARG A 74 7.58 -15.42 29.05
C ARG A 74 7.27 -16.92 29.12
N LYS A 75 8.32 -17.75 29.29
CA LYS A 75 8.19 -19.19 29.44
C LYS A 75 7.37 -19.61 30.67
N GLU A 76 7.52 -18.93 31.80
CA GLU A 76 6.71 -19.19 33.00
C GLU A 76 5.21 -18.94 32.75
N LYS A 77 4.88 -17.97 31.88
CA LYS A 77 3.50 -17.65 31.51
C LYS A 77 2.92 -18.63 30.50
N SER A 78 3.69 -19.04 29.48
CA SER A 78 3.21 -19.90 28.39
C SER A 78 3.51 -21.39 28.59
N GLY A 79 4.31 -21.75 29.58
CA GLY A 79 4.91 -23.08 29.76
C GLY A 79 6.11 -23.33 28.86
N ASP A 80 5.99 -23.00 27.57
CA ASP A 80 7.06 -23.08 26.58
C ASP A 80 7.04 -21.89 25.62
N LEU A 81 8.20 -21.46 25.12
CA LEU A 81 8.28 -20.31 24.23
C LEU A 81 7.63 -20.58 22.86
N THR A 82 7.55 -21.83 22.41
CA THR A 82 6.83 -22.18 21.15
C THR A 82 5.31 -22.03 21.29
N GLN A 83 4.81 -21.94 22.53
CA GLN A 83 3.41 -21.74 22.89
C GLN A 83 3.12 -20.28 23.27
N ASP A 84 4.00 -19.36 22.89
CA ASP A 84 3.82 -17.94 23.10
C ASP A 84 3.70 -17.20 21.75
N GLY A 85 3.18 -15.98 21.75
CA GLY A 85 3.04 -15.19 20.52
C GLY A 85 2.08 -15.79 19.48
N VAL A 86 2.48 -15.70 18.21
CA VAL A 86 1.64 -16.04 17.06
C VAL A 86 2.47 -16.77 16.00
N TRP A 87 1.96 -17.89 15.51
CA TRP A 87 2.48 -18.52 14.30
C TRP A 87 1.73 -18.01 13.07
N VAL A 88 2.47 -17.59 12.04
CA VAL A 88 1.94 -17.01 10.81
C VAL A 88 2.29 -17.91 9.64
N TYR A 89 1.30 -18.55 9.04
CA TYR A 89 1.49 -19.34 7.84
C TYR A 89 1.20 -18.52 6.59
N TYR A 90 2.16 -18.47 5.66
CA TYR A 90 2.06 -17.85 4.34
C TYR A 90 1.88 -18.96 3.27
N PRO A 91 0.66 -19.25 2.82
CA PRO A 91 0.39 -20.37 1.91
C PRO A 91 1.13 -20.23 0.57
N TRP A 92 1.23 -19.02 0.03
CA TRP A 92 1.90 -18.76 -1.25
C TRP A 92 3.42 -18.95 -1.21
N LYS A 93 4.02 -19.07 -0.02
CA LYS A 93 5.44 -19.41 0.18
C LYS A 93 5.64 -20.78 0.83
N ASN A 94 4.56 -21.48 1.17
CA ASN A 94 4.57 -22.63 2.08
C ASN A 94 5.53 -22.41 3.28
N THR A 95 5.42 -21.26 3.93
CA THR A 95 6.34 -20.84 5.00
C THR A 95 5.57 -20.52 6.28
N LEU A 96 5.99 -21.09 7.40
CA LEU A 96 5.40 -20.90 8.72
C LEU A 96 6.39 -20.15 9.61
N VAL A 97 6.03 -18.93 10.03
CA VAL A 97 6.89 -18.03 10.80
C VAL A 97 6.38 -17.90 12.23
N HIS A 98 7.24 -18.11 13.21
CA HIS A 98 6.93 -17.81 14.62
C HIS A 98 7.23 -16.34 14.91
N SER A 99 6.24 -15.61 15.44
CA SER A 99 6.33 -14.16 15.65
C SER A 99 5.70 -13.75 16.98
N LEU A 100 5.92 -12.48 17.34
CA LEU A 100 5.30 -11.83 18.50
C LEU A 100 3.78 -11.63 18.28
N SER A 101 3.09 -11.18 19.33
CA SER A 101 1.72 -10.67 19.18
C SER A 101 1.67 -9.43 18.26
N GLU A 102 0.48 -9.08 17.76
CA GLU A 102 0.29 -7.93 16.85
C GLU A 102 0.90 -6.63 17.41
N GLU A 103 0.60 -6.30 18.67
CA GLU A 103 1.08 -5.06 19.31
C GLU A 103 2.59 -5.06 19.55
N GLU A 104 3.14 -6.20 19.98
CA GLU A 104 4.57 -6.36 20.22
C GLU A 104 5.35 -6.31 18.90
N TYR A 105 4.87 -6.99 17.85
CA TYR A 105 5.45 -6.94 16.52
C TYR A 105 5.39 -5.53 15.94
N PHE A 106 4.26 -4.82 16.11
CA PHE A 106 4.13 -3.42 15.71
C PHE A 106 5.14 -2.52 16.42
N THR A 107 5.31 -2.72 17.74
CA THR A 107 6.28 -2.00 18.56
C THR A 107 7.69 -2.21 18.03
N VAL A 108 8.07 -3.46 17.72
CA VAL A 108 9.39 -3.78 17.16
C VAL A 108 9.58 -3.09 15.81
N ARG A 109 8.63 -3.23 14.87
CA ARG A 109 8.76 -2.67 13.51
C ARG A 109 8.86 -1.14 13.49
N THR A 110 8.19 -0.45 14.43
CA THR A 110 8.13 1.01 14.47
C THR A 110 9.07 1.66 15.49
N ALA A 111 9.83 0.88 16.25
CA ALA A 111 10.68 1.42 17.33
C ALA A 111 11.66 2.50 16.85
N ARG A 112 12.20 2.36 15.63
CA ARG A 112 13.15 3.32 15.04
C ARG A 112 12.48 4.55 14.43
N ASN A 113 11.15 4.58 14.33
CA ASN A 113 10.40 5.77 13.92
C ASN A 113 10.20 6.75 15.07
N ARG A 114 10.32 6.27 16.32
CA ARG A 114 9.95 7.02 17.53
C ARG A 114 10.61 8.42 17.56
N ASN A 115 9.83 9.41 17.98
CA ASN A 115 10.16 10.85 18.04
C ASN A 115 10.22 11.57 16.69
N LEU A 116 10.54 10.88 15.58
CA LEU A 116 10.26 11.39 14.23
C LEU A 116 8.79 11.18 13.83
N VAL A 117 8.19 10.14 14.43
CA VAL A 117 6.76 9.90 14.56
C VAL A 117 6.53 9.58 16.03
N THR A 118 5.79 10.42 16.73
CA THR A 118 5.44 10.17 18.14
C THR A 118 4.51 8.96 18.26
N ARG A 119 4.35 8.40 19.47
CA ARG A 119 3.44 7.26 19.68
C ARG A 119 2.00 7.60 19.30
N GLU A 120 1.54 8.78 19.69
CA GLU A 120 0.20 9.27 19.36
C GLU A 120 0.02 9.45 17.84
N GLU A 121 1.00 10.04 17.16
CA GLU A 121 0.98 10.13 15.70
C GLU A 121 0.98 8.74 15.05
N GLN A 122 1.79 7.81 15.56
CA GLN A 122 1.87 6.45 15.04
C GLN A 122 0.54 5.70 15.19
N GLU A 123 -0.18 5.86 16.30
CA GLU A 123 -1.51 5.29 16.51
C GLU A 123 -2.55 5.87 15.54
N LYS A 124 -2.56 7.20 15.36
CA LYS A 124 -3.41 7.88 14.37
C LYS A 124 -3.15 7.33 12.97
N LEU A 125 -1.88 7.27 12.58
CA LEU A 125 -1.45 6.77 11.27
C LEU A 125 -1.78 5.29 11.06
N ARG A 126 -1.60 4.45 12.08
CA ARG A 126 -1.95 3.02 12.05
C ARG A 126 -3.44 2.81 11.80
N SER A 127 -4.28 3.63 12.44
CA SER A 127 -5.75 3.53 12.36
C SER A 127 -6.36 4.11 11.08
N PHE A 128 -5.63 4.96 10.35
CA PHE A 128 -6.07 5.62 9.14
C PHE A 128 -6.34 4.61 8.01
N LYS A 129 -7.46 4.75 7.29
CA LYS A 129 -7.93 3.77 6.30
C LYS A 129 -7.80 4.35 4.91
N ILE A 130 -7.14 3.62 4.01
CA ILE A 130 -6.89 4.11 2.66
C ILE A 130 -7.54 3.21 1.61
N GLY A 131 -8.15 3.81 0.60
CA GLY A 131 -8.47 3.13 -0.66
C GLY A 131 -7.39 3.41 -1.70
N ILE A 132 -6.90 2.39 -2.40
CA ILE A 132 -5.90 2.54 -3.47
C ILE A 132 -6.51 1.98 -4.75
N VAL A 133 -6.62 2.83 -5.77
CA VAL A 133 -7.18 2.51 -7.09
C VAL A 133 -6.06 2.51 -8.12
N GLY A 134 -5.69 1.32 -8.60
CA GLY A 134 -4.50 1.08 -9.44
C GLY A 134 -3.28 0.70 -8.60
N LEU A 135 -2.62 -0.39 -8.97
CA LEU A 135 -1.53 -1.03 -8.20
C LEU A 135 -0.26 -1.22 -9.04
N SER A 136 -0.05 -0.33 -10.01
CA SER A 136 1.28 -0.10 -10.58
C SER A 136 2.04 0.90 -9.69
N VAL A 137 1.98 2.20 -9.98
CA VAL A 137 2.54 3.25 -9.10
C VAL A 137 1.93 3.20 -7.69
N GLY A 138 0.64 2.86 -7.59
CA GLY A 138 -0.04 2.69 -6.32
C GLY A 138 0.56 1.59 -5.42
N GLN A 139 1.21 0.56 -5.97
CA GLN A 139 1.93 -0.42 -5.16
C GLN A 139 3.06 0.24 -4.36
N ALA A 140 3.85 1.11 -4.98
CA ALA A 140 4.96 1.78 -4.30
C ALA A 140 4.44 2.57 -3.08
N SER A 141 3.30 3.25 -3.21
CA SER A 141 2.67 3.92 -2.07
C SER A 141 2.14 2.94 -1.03
N ALA A 142 1.46 1.87 -1.45
CA ALA A 142 0.91 0.87 -0.52
C ALA A 142 2.00 0.26 0.36
N LEU A 143 3.11 -0.18 -0.26
CA LEU A 143 4.25 -0.74 0.47
C LEU A 143 4.92 0.31 1.36
N THR A 144 5.10 1.54 0.87
CA THR A 144 5.70 2.62 1.69
C THR A 144 4.86 2.96 2.93
N LEU A 145 3.52 2.99 2.80
CA LEU A 145 2.61 3.20 3.92
C LEU A 145 2.75 2.10 4.98
N VAL A 146 2.71 0.82 4.56
CA VAL A 146 2.79 -0.34 5.48
C VAL A 146 4.15 -0.42 6.16
N THR A 147 5.24 -0.25 5.41
CA THR A 147 6.61 -0.22 5.94
C THR A 147 6.80 0.92 6.95
N SER A 148 6.12 2.06 6.73
CA SER A 148 6.13 3.20 7.67
C SER A 148 5.29 2.98 8.93
N GLY A 149 4.65 1.81 9.09
CA GLY A 149 3.77 1.52 10.22
C GLY A 149 2.39 2.20 10.12
N MET A 150 1.98 2.59 8.92
CA MET A 150 0.74 3.32 8.68
C MET A 150 -0.30 2.41 8.02
N CYS A 151 -1.56 2.78 8.22
CA CYS A 151 -2.73 2.22 7.54
C CYS A 151 -2.82 0.69 7.61
N ASP A 152 -3.17 0.16 8.79
CA ASP A 152 -3.39 -1.29 8.95
C ASP A 152 -4.61 -1.80 8.17
N GLN A 153 -5.50 -0.89 7.72
CA GLN A 153 -6.67 -1.25 6.91
C GLN A 153 -6.58 -0.55 5.54
N MET A 154 -6.68 -1.34 4.47
CA MET A 154 -6.63 -0.82 3.10
C MET A 154 -7.65 -1.51 2.20
N LYS A 155 -8.18 -0.75 1.24
CA LYS A 155 -8.89 -1.31 0.08
C LYS A 155 -7.98 -1.23 -1.13
N LEU A 156 -7.77 -2.34 -1.82
CA LEU A 156 -6.87 -2.43 -2.97
C LEU A 156 -7.70 -2.80 -4.21
N MET A 157 -7.77 -1.89 -5.17
CA MET A 157 -8.46 -2.10 -6.44
C MET A 157 -7.43 -2.13 -7.56
N ASP A 158 -7.40 -3.23 -8.31
CA ASP A 158 -6.76 -3.32 -9.62
C ASP A 158 -7.28 -4.59 -10.32
N PRO A 159 -7.91 -4.48 -11.50
CA PRO A 159 -8.43 -5.63 -12.23
C PRO A 159 -7.38 -6.38 -13.03
N ASP A 160 -6.17 -5.83 -13.20
CA ASP A 160 -5.17 -6.38 -14.11
C ASP A 160 -4.35 -7.49 -13.46
N VAL A 161 -3.67 -8.25 -14.33
CA VAL A 161 -2.58 -9.14 -13.95
C VAL A 161 -1.22 -8.45 -14.14
N ILE A 162 -0.20 -8.95 -13.46
CA ILE A 162 1.18 -8.53 -13.65
C ILE A 162 1.65 -9.05 -15.01
N GLU A 163 2.09 -8.12 -15.86
CA GLU A 163 2.79 -8.44 -17.10
C GLU A 163 4.30 -8.26 -16.93
N ALA A 164 5.11 -8.95 -17.75
CA ALA A 164 6.56 -8.78 -17.73
C ALA A 164 6.98 -7.31 -18.00
N SER A 165 6.21 -6.60 -18.84
CA SER A 165 6.38 -5.17 -19.11
C SER A 165 6.19 -4.28 -17.89
N ASN A 166 5.54 -4.77 -16.82
CA ASN A 166 5.27 -4.03 -15.59
C ASN A 166 6.43 -4.13 -14.59
N LEU A 167 7.30 -5.13 -14.72
CA LEU A 167 8.42 -5.36 -13.81
C LEU A 167 9.47 -4.24 -13.81
N ASN A 168 9.37 -3.29 -14.76
CA ASN A 168 10.21 -2.09 -14.80
C ASN A 168 9.79 -1.01 -13.79
N ARG A 169 8.62 -1.12 -13.15
CA ARG A 169 8.07 -0.08 -12.26
C ARG A 169 7.25 -0.60 -11.08
N ILE A 170 6.85 -1.87 -11.14
CA ILE A 170 6.25 -2.60 -10.02
C ILE A 170 7.36 -3.41 -9.36
N HIS A 171 7.48 -3.30 -8.04
CA HIS A 171 8.37 -4.14 -7.24
C HIS A 171 7.79 -5.56 -7.16
N ALA A 172 8.08 -6.35 -8.18
CA ALA A 172 7.62 -7.72 -8.33
C ALA A 172 8.71 -8.61 -8.96
N SER A 173 8.63 -9.91 -8.69
CA SER A 173 9.55 -10.93 -9.20
C SER A 173 9.04 -11.55 -10.51
N LEU A 174 9.94 -12.12 -11.32
CA LEU A 174 9.58 -12.67 -12.64
C LEU A 174 8.51 -13.78 -12.57
N ASP A 175 8.51 -14.57 -11.50
CA ASP A 175 7.54 -15.64 -11.25
C ASP A 175 6.12 -15.15 -10.92
N SER A 176 5.95 -13.83 -10.72
CA SER A 176 4.65 -13.20 -10.48
C SER A 176 3.85 -12.88 -11.75
N VAL A 177 4.46 -13.02 -12.94
CA VAL A 177 3.79 -12.74 -14.21
C VAL A 177 2.54 -13.63 -14.36
N GLY A 178 1.41 -12.99 -14.65
CA GLY A 178 0.10 -13.63 -14.74
C GLY A 178 -0.72 -13.61 -13.44
N PHE A 179 -0.15 -13.18 -12.31
CA PHE A 179 -0.92 -12.99 -11.07
C PHE A 179 -1.67 -11.67 -11.07
N TYR A 180 -2.90 -11.66 -10.54
CA TYR A 180 -3.65 -10.42 -10.29
C TYR A 180 -2.84 -9.47 -9.41
N LYS A 181 -2.68 -8.22 -9.86
CA LYS A 181 -1.92 -7.18 -9.14
C LYS A 181 -2.45 -7.01 -7.72
N ALA A 182 -3.78 -6.92 -7.56
CA ALA A 182 -4.42 -6.81 -6.23
C ALA A 182 -4.04 -7.95 -5.28
N THR A 183 -4.02 -9.19 -5.77
CA THR A 183 -3.64 -10.35 -4.95
C THR A 183 -2.14 -10.32 -4.62
N TYR A 184 -1.28 -10.04 -5.60
CA TYR A 184 0.16 -9.99 -5.39
C TYR A 184 0.56 -8.89 -4.40
N VAL A 185 0.02 -7.68 -4.54
CA VAL A 185 0.30 -6.59 -3.61
C VAL A 185 -0.23 -6.90 -2.22
N ALA A 186 -1.39 -7.55 -2.09
CA ALA A 186 -1.89 -8.02 -0.79
C ALA A 186 -0.91 -8.99 -0.11
N GLN A 187 -0.39 -9.97 -0.85
CA GLN A 187 0.64 -10.90 -0.33
C GLN A 187 1.88 -10.13 0.16
N LYS A 188 2.35 -9.11 -0.60
CA LYS A 188 3.49 -8.28 -0.18
C LYS A 188 3.20 -7.42 1.04
N ILE A 189 1.99 -6.92 1.20
CA ILE A 189 1.58 -6.22 2.41
C ILE A 189 1.55 -7.18 3.60
N TYR A 190 1.00 -8.39 3.45
CA TYR A 190 0.98 -9.39 4.52
C TYR A 190 2.38 -9.88 4.92
N GLU A 191 3.31 -9.95 3.97
CA GLU A 191 4.73 -10.26 4.24
C GLU A 191 5.40 -9.18 5.12
N LEU A 192 4.93 -7.93 5.08
CA LEU A 192 5.41 -6.82 5.92
C LEU A 192 4.61 -6.66 7.22
N ASN A 193 3.30 -6.89 7.16
CA ASN A 193 2.38 -6.79 8.27
C ASN A 193 1.33 -7.91 8.17
N PRO A 194 1.54 -9.07 8.82
CA PRO A 194 0.63 -10.20 8.73
C PRO A 194 -0.74 -9.94 9.39
N PHE A 195 -0.85 -8.85 10.15
CA PHE A 195 -2.07 -8.43 10.85
C PHE A 195 -2.90 -7.39 10.08
N ALA A 196 -2.45 -6.98 8.89
CA ALA A 196 -3.18 -6.05 8.04
C ALA A 196 -4.61 -6.54 7.71
N LYS A 197 -5.53 -5.61 7.45
CA LYS A 197 -6.93 -5.86 7.09
C LYS A 197 -7.20 -5.32 5.70
N LEU A 198 -7.05 -6.20 4.71
CA LEU A 198 -7.16 -5.83 3.30
C LEU A 198 -8.50 -6.25 2.71
N GLU A 199 -9.16 -5.33 2.02
CA GLU A 199 -10.30 -5.61 1.15
C GLU A 199 -9.85 -5.50 -0.31
N LEU A 200 -10.07 -6.55 -1.12
CA LEU A 200 -9.56 -6.59 -2.49
C LEU A 200 -10.71 -6.45 -3.49
N TYR A 201 -10.52 -5.54 -4.44
CA TYR A 201 -11.40 -5.31 -5.58
C TYR A 201 -10.67 -5.72 -6.87
N PRO A 202 -10.65 -7.02 -7.22
CA PRO A 202 -10.02 -7.52 -8.45
C PRO A 202 -10.89 -7.30 -9.69
N VAL A 203 -11.77 -6.30 -9.64
CA VAL A 203 -12.72 -5.94 -10.69
C VAL A 203 -12.67 -4.43 -10.90
N PRO A 204 -12.96 -3.94 -12.12
CA PRO A 204 -13.03 -2.50 -12.36
C PRO A 204 -14.04 -1.82 -11.45
N LEU A 205 -13.76 -0.57 -11.09
CA LEU A 205 -14.77 0.29 -10.47
C LEU A 205 -15.81 0.63 -11.52
N THR A 206 -17.05 0.66 -11.09
CA THR A 206 -18.23 1.01 -11.87
C THR A 206 -19.09 1.94 -11.03
N GLU A 207 -20.09 2.59 -11.62
CA GLU A 207 -20.99 3.45 -10.84
C GLU A 207 -21.71 2.69 -9.73
N GLU A 208 -22.02 1.42 -9.98
CA GLU A 208 -22.76 0.55 -9.06
C GLU A 208 -21.94 0.14 -7.83
N ASN A 209 -20.60 0.03 -7.96
CA ASN A 209 -19.73 -0.41 -6.87
C ASN A 209 -18.90 0.72 -6.23
N LEU A 210 -18.90 1.91 -6.82
CA LEU A 210 -18.06 3.03 -6.37
C LEU A 210 -18.40 3.48 -4.95
N GLU A 211 -19.69 3.61 -4.63
CA GLU A 211 -20.12 3.95 -3.26
C GLU A 211 -19.65 2.89 -2.25
N ALA A 212 -19.78 1.62 -2.58
CA ALA A 212 -19.32 0.53 -1.72
C ALA A 212 -17.79 0.59 -1.54
N PHE A 213 -17.03 0.93 -2.58
CA PHE A 213 -15.59 1.15 -2.45
C PHE A 213 -15.25 2.24 -1.44
N PHE A 214 -16.05 3.31 -1.32
CA PHE A 214 -15.81 4.31 -0.28
C PHE A 214 -16.29 3.85 1.10
N LEU A 215 -17.48 3.26 1.20
CA LEU A 215 -18.21 3.15 2.48
C LEU A 215 -18.29 1.74 3.08
N ARG A 216 -17.98 0.67 2.31
CA ARG A 216 -18.18 -0.73 2.74
C ARG A 216 -16.93 -1.60 2.56
N PRO A 217 -16.68 -2.58 3.44
CA PRO A 217 -17.38 -2.83 4.71
C PRO A 217 -17.10 -1.77 5.79
N TYR A 218 -16.21 -0.83 5.50
CA TYR A 218 -15.89 0.34 6.31
C TYR A 218 -15.64 1.56 5.42
N ASN A 219 -15.72 2.76 6.00
CA ASN A 219 -15.38 4.00 5.31
C ASN A 219 -13.85 4.12 5.14
N VAL A 220 -13.40 4.58 3.98
CA VAL A 220 -12.01 5.03 3.78
C VAL A 220 -11.87 6.50 4.20
N ASP A 221 -10.72 6.86 4.77
CA ASP A 221 -10.41 8.21 5.21
C ASP A 221 -9.72 9.04 4.12
N ALA A 222 -9.11 8.38 3.12
CA ALA A 222 -8.59 9.00 1.91
C ALA A 222 -8.52 7.98 0.76
N VAL A 223 -8.34 8.47 -0.47
CA VAL A 223 -8.11 7.63 -1.66
C VAL A 223 -6.83 8.03 -2.38
N ILE A 224 -6.06 7.02 -2.78
CA ILE A 224 -4.97 7.13 -3.74
C ILE A 224 -5.49 6.71 -5.12
N ASP A 225 -5.35 7.61 -6.09
CA ASP A 225 -5.66 7.39 -7.49
C ASP A 225 -4.36 7.16 -8.30
N ALA A 226 -4.21 5.97 -8.88
CA ALA A 226 -3.04 5.54 -9.65
C ALA A 226 -3.41 4.59 -10.82
N PHE A 227 -4.57 4.79 -11.45
CA PHE A 227 -5.05 4.00 -12.60
C PHE A 227 -5.27 4.88 -13.84
N ASP A 228 -5.63 4.31 -15.01
CA ASP A 228 -5.62 5.04 -16.29
C ASP A 228 -7.01 5.32 -16.91
N ASP A 229 -8.10 4.88 -16.28
CA ASP A 229 -9.46 5.17 -16.77
C ASP A 229 -9.90 6.58 -16.36
N ILE A 230 -9.72 7.52 -17.29
CA ILE A 230 -10.07 8.94 -17.15
C ILE A 230 -11.50 9.15 -16.67
N LYS A 231 -12.49 8.42 -17.23
CA LYS A 231 -13.89 8.64 -16.87
C LYS A 231 -14.15 8.24 -15.43
N MET A 232 -13.62 7.09 -15.07
CA MET A 232 -13.77 6.58 -13.72
C MET A 232 -12.96 7.42 -12.71
N LYS A 233 -11.80 7.99 -13.09
CA LYS A 233 -11.08 8.97 -12.25
C LYS A 233 -11.94 10.18 -11.91
N ILE A 234 -12.77 10.63 -12.84
CA ILE A 234 -13.66 11.76 -12.58
C ILE A 234 -14.79 11.33 -11.65
N LYS A 235 -15.47 10.23 -11.96
CA LYS A 235 -16.55 9.71 -11.11
C LYS A 235 -16.06 9.45 -9.68
N LEU A 236 -14.85 8.91 -9.54
CA LEU A 236 -14.16 8.73 -8.26
C LEU A 236 -14.06 10.06 -7.49
N ARG A 237 -13.62 11.15 -8.13
CA ARG A 237 -13.50 12.47 -7.50
C ARG A 237 -14.83 13.11 -7.17
N VAL A 238 -15.82 13.00 -8.06
CA VAL A 238 -17.19 13.50 -7.80
C VAL A 238 -17.76 12.81 -6.56
N LYS A 239 -17.61 11.48 -6.47
CA LYS A 239 -18.06 10.69 -5.33
C LYS A 239 -17.24 10.96 -4.06
N ALA A 240 -15.92 11.11 -4.18
CA ALA A 240 -15.05 11.49 -3.07
C ALA A 240 -15.44 12.87 -2.50
N ARG A 241 -15.75 13.84 -3.36
CA ARG A 241 -16.23 15.17 -2.98
C ARG A 241 -17.57 15.13 -2.26
N GLU A 242 -18.51 14.32 -2.75
CA GLU A 242 -19.80 14.08 -2.09
C GLU A 242 -19.59 13.61 -0.65
N PHE A 243 -18.70 12.63 -0.44
CA PHE A 243 -18.38 12.08 0.87
C PHE A 243 -17.39 12.91 1.70
N GLY A 244 -16.78 13.94 1.12
CA GLY A 244 -15.74 14.73 1.80
C GLY A 244 -14.48 13.93 2.09
N ILE A 245 -14.10 13.03 1.17
CA ILE A 245 -12.92 12.17 1.29
C ILE A 245 -11.82 12.73 0.38
N PRO A 246 -10.62 13.03 0.89
CA PRO A 246 -9.54 13.57 0.06
C PRO A 246 -9.02 12.54 -0.94
N VAL A 247 -8.60 13.05 -2.10
CA VAL A 247 -7.97 12.26 -3.16
C VAL A 247 -6.54 12.73 -3.36
N VAL A 248 -5.61 11.78 -3.42
CA VAL A 248 -4.20 12.02 -3.77
C VAL A 248 -3.89 11.22 -5.02
N MET A 249 -3.32 11.85 -6.03
CA MET A 249 -2.90 11.19 -7.27
C MET A 249 -1.43 11.49 -7.54
N ALA A 250 -0.69 10.50 -8.01
CA ALA A 250 0.59 10.71 -8.67
C ALA A 250 0.50 10.31 -10.14
N THR A 251 1.17 11.06 -11.00
CA THR A 251 1.32 10.71 -12.42
C THR A 251 2.78 10.88 -12.81
N ASP A 252 3.39 9.80 -13.29
CA ASP A 252 4.78 9.78 -13.72
C ASP A 252 4.98 10.70 -14.93
N LEU A 253 6.04 11.51 -14.90
CA LEU A 253 6.44 12.41 -15.98
C LEU A 253 7.94 12.35 -16.23
N GLY A 254 8.38 11.45 -17.11
CA GLY A 254 9.80 11.18 -17.31
C GLY A 254 10.44 10.70 -16.01
N ASP A 255 11.46 11.42 -15.51
CA ASP A 255 12.07 11.17 -14.21
C ASP A 255 11.34 11.87 -13.04
N GLY A 256 10.31 12.66 -13.31
CA GLY A 256 9.53 13.39 -12.31
C GLY A 256 8.13 12.81 -12.07
N ALA A 257 7.35 13.51 -11.26
CA ALA A 257 5.94 13.21 -11.02
C ALA A 257 5.11 14.49 -10.84
N ILE A 258 3.86 14.44 -11.31
CA ILE A 258 2.79 15.35 -10.86
C ILE A 258 2.15 14.74 -9.64
N ILE A 259 1.90 15.55 -8.62
CA ILE A 259 1.08 15.18 -7.47
C ILE A 259 -0.14 16.09 -7.42
N ASP A 260 -1.33 15.52 -7.54
CA ASP A 260 -2.58 16.22 -7.25
C ASP A 260 -3.05 15.87 -5.86
N ILE A 261 -3.35 16.91 -5.08
CA ILE A 261 -3.93 16.81 -3.75
C ILE A 261 -5.26 17.53 -3.78
N GLU A 262 -6.34 16.80 -3.54
CA GLU A 262 -7.71 17.33 -3.56
C GLU A 262 -8.35 17.09 -2.19
N ARG A 263 -8.31 18.10 -1.32
CA ARG A 263 -8.76 18.06 0.09
C ARG A 263 -10.26 18.30 0.22
N TYR A 264 -11.06 17.37 -0.28
CA TYR A 264 -12.52 17.44 -0.18
C TYR A 264 -13.05 17.39 1.26
N ASP A 265 -12.26 16.86 2.20
CA ASP A 265 -12.50 16.89 3.65
C ASP A 265 -12.41 18.30 4.24
N VAL A 266 -11.57 19.17 3.66
CA VAL A 266 -11.38 20.55 4.12
C VAL A 266 -12.28 21.51 3.35
N ASN A 267 -12.32 21.38 2.03
CA ASN A 267 -13.10 22.25 1.16
C ASN A 267 -13.77 21.44 0.05
N LYS A 268 -15.06 21.15 0.23
CA LYS A 268 -15.89 20.49 -0.80
C LYS A 268 -16.05 21.30 -2.08
N ALA A 269 -15.75 22.61 -2.09
CA ALA A 269 -15.73 23.41 -3.32
C ALA A 269 -14.45 23.26 -4.14
N THR A 270 -13.48 22.46 -3.68
CA THR A 270 -12.31 22.06 -4.48
C THR A 270 -12.78 21.49 -5.82
N LYS A 271 -12.22 22.01 -6.92
CA LYS A 271 -12.50 21.50 -8.27
C LYS A 271 -11.70 20.24 -8.54
N ILE A 272 -12.26 19.32 -9.31
CA ILE A 272 -11.55 18.10 -9.72
C ILE A 272 -10.27 18.43 -10.49
N PHE A 273 -9.22 17.64 -10.28
CA PHE A 273 -7.89 17.88 -10.87
C PHE A 273 -7.39 19.32 -10.66
N ASN A 274 -7.71 19.91 -9.51
CA ASN A 274 -7.39 21.30 -9.19
C ASN A 274 -7.85 22.32 -10.27
N GLY A 275 -8.97 22.03 -10.93
CA GLY A 275 -9.57 22.91 -11.93
C GLY A 275 -8.98 22.80 -13.34
N ARG A 276 -8.14 21.79 -13.61
CA ARG A 276 -7.55 21.55 -14.94
C ARG A 276 -8.53 20.98 -15.96
N VAL A 277 -9.61 20.39 -15.48
CA VAL A 277 -10.70 19.88 -16.33
C VAL A 277 -12.01 20.49 -15.85
N ASP A 278 -12.83 20.95 -16.78
CA ASP A 278 -14.18 21.40 -16.50
C ASP A 278 -15.10 20.18 -16.35
N GLU A 279 -15.82 20.10 -15.24
CA GLU A 279 -16.80 19.05 -14.97
C GLU A 279 -17.89 18.97 -16.06
N LYS A 280 -18.27 20.11 -16.64
CA LYS A 280 -19.25 20.16 -17.73
C LYS A 280 -18.71 19.59 -19.04
N GLU A 281 -17.42 19.77 -19.31
CA GLU A 281 -16.77 19.10 -20.45
C GLU A 281 -16.80 17.58 -20.27
N ILE A 282 -16.81 17.11 -19.03
CA ILE A 282 -16.75 15.70 -18.68
C ILE A 282 -18.13 15.02 -18.73
N GLU A 283 -19.17 15.68 -18.22
CA GLU A 283 -20.56 15.19 -18.27
C GLU A 283 -21.01 14.91 -19.71
N ASN A 284 -20.45 15.64 -20.67
CA ASN A 284 -20.74 15.49 -22.10
C ASN A 284 -19.86 14.45 -22.82
N LEU A 285 -18.99 13.72 -22.11
CA LEU A 285 -18.11 12.73 -22.76
C LEU A 285 -18.91 11.51 -23.27
N PRO A 286 -18.76 11.13 -24.55
CA PRO A 286 -19.51 10.03 -25.13
C PRO A 286 -19.12 8.70 -24.47
N PRO A 287 -20.04 7.72 -24.30
CA PRO A 287 -19.78 6.43 -23.64
C PRO A 287 -18.55 5.67 -24.17
N LYS A 288 -18.28 5.78 -25.47
CA LYS A 288 -17.03 5.34 -26.10
C LYS A 288 -16.31 6.58 -26.65
N MET A 289 -15.10 6.83 -26.16
CA MET A 289 -14.24 7.92 -26.65
C MET A 289 -13.25 7.36 -27.67
N LYS A 290 -12.88 8.18 -28.66
CA LYS A 290 -11.74 7.86 -29.51
C LYS A 290 -10.45 8.05 -28.71
N TYR A 291 -9.39 7.36 -29.11
CA TYR A 291 -8.08 7.52 -28.48
C TYR A 291 -7.59 8.97 -28.47
N GLU A 292 -7.87 9.72 -29.54
CA GLU A 292 -7.52 11.13 -29.68
C GLU A 292 -8.20 12.00 -28.62
N ASP A 293 -9.48 11.77 -28.32
CA ASP A 293 -10.23 12.50 -27.30
C ASP A 293 -9.68 12.19 -25.90
N ILE A 294 -9.38 10.91 -25.63
CA ILE A 294 -8.75 10.45 -24.39
C ILE A 294 -7.40 11.14 -24.20
N ALA A 295 -6.57 11.18 -25.24
CA ALA A 295 -5.25 11.81 -25.21
C ALA A 295 -5.35 13.33 -24.97
N GLN A 296 -6.32 14.01 -25.58
CA GLN A 296 -6.54 15.45 -25.34
C GLN A 296 -6.94 15.75 -23.90
N ILE A 297 -7.87 14.96 -23.33
CA ILE A 297 -8.28 15.12 -21.94
C ILE A 297 -7.12 14.79 -21.00
N ALA A 298 -6.37 13.70 -21.26
CA ALA A 298 -5.19 13.35 -20.50
C ALA A 298 -4.15 14.49 -20.53
N MET A 299 -3.89 15.09 -21.68
CA MET A 299 -2.96 16.22 -21.79
C MET A 299 -3.46 17.46 -21.03
N LYS A 300 -4.75 17.80 -21.10
CA LYS A 300 -5.34 18.86 -20.26
C LYS A 300 -5.19 18.55 -18.76
N MET A 301 -5.48 17.31 -18.39
CA MET A 301 -5.36 16.81 -17.01
C MET A 301 -3.94 16.90 -16.50
N ILE A 302 -2.93 16.56 -17.30
CA ILE A 302 -1.51 16.58 -16.91
C ILE A 302 -0.99 18.03 -16.89
N GLY A 303 -1.40 18.84 -17.85
CA GLY A 303 -0.83 20.16 -18.08
C GLY A 303 0.40 20.05 -18.99
N PRO A 304 0.25 20.25 -20.31
CA PRO A 304 1.31 19.96 -21.29
C PRO A 304 2.59 20.76 -21.06
N GLU A 305 2.50 21.94 -20.43
CA GLU A 305 3.62 22.81 -20.11
C GLU A 305 4.62 22.20 -19.11
N ASN A 306 4.25 21.11 -18.45
CA ASN A 306 5.09 20.42 -17.47
C ASN A 306 5.63 19.07 -17.96
N VAL A 307 5.25 18.65 -19.17
CA VAL A 307 5.65 17.36 -19.74
C VAL A 307 7.03 17.52 -20.39
N PRO A 308 8.04 16.73 -20.00
CA PRO A 308 9.36 16.79 -20.63
C PRO A 308 9.29 16.59 -22.14
N GLN A 309 10.06 17.33 -22.92
CA GLN A 309 10.03 17.25 -24.39
C GLN A 309 10.22 15.82 -24.91
N ARG A 310 11.18 15.07 -24.33
CA ARG A 310 11.42 13.66 -24.67
C ARG A 310 10.19 12.77 -24.45
N MET A 311 9.41 13.07 -23.42
CA MET A 311 8.15 12.35 -23.17
C MET A 311 7.11 12.71 -24.23
N VAL A 312 6.95 13.99 -24.60
CA VAL A 312 6.06 14.41 -25.68
C VAL A 312 6.42 13.73 -27.01
N GLU A 313 7.71 13.66 -27.34
CA GLU A 313 8.21 12.98 -28.54
C GLU A 313 7.89 11.49 -28.51
N SER A 314 8.10 10.83 -27.36
CA SER A 314 7.78 9.42 -27.19
C SER A 314 6.27 9.13 -27.30
N LEU A 315 5.42 9.98 -26.74
CA LEU A 315 3.96 9.82 -26.82
C LEU A 315 3.44 9.82 -28.27
N LYS A 316 4.10 10.54 -29.19
CA LYS A 316 3.75 10.54 -30.63
C LYS A 316 4.06 9.21 -31.34
N LEU A 317 4.89 8.38 -30.74
CA LEU A 317 5.32 7.07 -31.26
C LEU A 317 4.49 5.90 -30.71
N VAL A 318 3.62 6.15 -29.72
CA VAL A 318 2.72 5.13 -29.15
C VAL A 318 1.76 4.62 -30.22
N GLY A 319 1.63 3.30 -30.32
CA GLY A 319 0.85 2.61 -31.36
C GLY A 319 1.54 2.53 -32.73
N LYS A 320 2.77 3.07 -32.86
CA LYS A 320 3.59 3.01 -34.08
C LYS A 320 4.89 2.25 -33.84
N GLU A 321 5.77 2.82 -33.00
CA GLU A 321 7.07 2.23 -32.62
C GLU A 321 7.08 1.80 -31.15
N LEU A 322 6.23 2.40 -30.31
CA LEU A 322 6.10 2.08 -28.89
C LEU A 322 4.76 1.38 -28.62
N ALA A 323 4.80 0.33 -27.80
CA ALA A 323 3.61 -0.42 -27.43
C ALA A 323 2.70 0.32 -26.42
N GLY A 324 3.25 1.29 -25.67
CA GLY A 324 2.52 2.00 -24.64
C GLY A 324 3.26 3.21 -24.12
N HIS A 325 2.64 3.90 -23.16
CA HIS A 325 3.19 5.08 -22.50
C HIS A 325 4.53 4.74 -21.82
N PRO A 326 5.62 5.48 -22.10
CA PRO A 326 6.88 5.29 -21.40
C PRO A 326 6.72 5.61 -19.91
N GLN A 327 7.22 4.72 -19.06
CA GLN A 327 7.19 4.87 -17.61
C GLN A 327 8.54 4.44 -17.03
N LEU A 328 9.06 5.21 -16.08
CA LEU A 328 10.36 4.97 -15.44
C LEU A 328 10.17 4.57 -13.98
N ALA A 329 11.00 3.64 -13.51
CA ALA A 329 10.99 3.17 -12.13
C ALA A 329 11.16 4.32 -11.13
N LEU A 330 12.08 5.26 -11.41
CA LEU A 330 12.40 6.38 -10.53
C LEU A 330 11.18 7.25 -10.27
N ALA A 331 10.42 7.59 -11.31
CA ALA A 331 9.18 8.35 -11.19
C ALA A 331 8.10 7.60 -10.39
N SER A 332 7.90 6.31 -10.68
CA SER A 332 6.95 5.45 -9.95
C SER A 332 7.25 5.40 -8.44
N PHE A 333 8.52 5.18 -8.07
CA PHE A 333 8.92 5.14 -6.67
C PHE A 333 8.88 6.51 -5.99
N LEU A 334 9.27 7.57 -6.70
CA LEU A 334 9.13 8.95 -6.22
C LEU A 334 7.66 9.28 -5.94
N GLY A 335 6.77 9.01 -6.89
CA GLY A 335 5.33 9.19 -6.76
C GLY A 335 4.77 8.39 -5.58
N GLY A 336 5.16 7.13 -5.43
CA GLY A 336 4.78 6.29 -4.29
C GLY A 336 5.16 6.88 -2.93
N ALA A 337 6.41 7.37 -2.80
CA ALA A 337 6.89 7.99 -1.56
C ALA A 337 6.16 9.30 -1.25
N ILE A 338 5.93 10.15 -2.25
CA ILE A 338 5.24 11.42 -2.04
C ILE A 338 3.77 11.20 -1.68
N MET A 339 3.07 10.28 -2.36
CA MET A 339 1.69 9.94 -2.01
C MET A 339 1.58 9.45 -0.56
N ALA A 340 2.48 8.55 -0.13
CA ALA A 340 2.51 8.08 1.25
C ALA A 340 2.77 9.22 2.26
N TYR A 341 3.68 10.15 1.93
CA TYR A 341 3.93 11.33 2.76
C TYR A 341 2.73 12.28 2.82
N THR A 342 2.03 12.48 1.70
CA THR A 342 0.80 13.27 1.65
C THR A 342 -0.29 12.64 2.52
N ILE A 343 -0.48 11.32 2.45
CA ILE A 343 -1.41 10.60 3.34
C ILE A 343 -1.01 10.76 4.80
N LYS A 344 0.29 10.68 5.14
CA LYS A 344 0.78 10.94 6.50
C LYS A 344 0.38 12.34 6.98
N ARG A 345 0.55 13.37 6.14
CA ARG A 345 0.18 14.75 6.47
C ARG A 345 -1.32 14.91 6.73
N ILE A 346 -2.15 14.31 5.87
CA ILE A 346 -3.62 14.31 6.00
C ILE A 346 -4.03 13.61 7.30
N ALA A 347 -3.53 12.40 7.54
CA ALA A 347 -3.87 11.60 8.72
C ALA A 347 -3.48 12.28 10.05
N LEU A 348 -2.42 13.08 10.05
CA LEU A 348 -1.98 13.85 11.22
C LEU A 348 -2.65 15.21 11.36
N GLY A 349 -3.60 15.56 10.48
CA GLY A 349 -4.28 16.86 10.49
C GLY A 349 -3.33 18.03 10.27
N LYS A 350 -2.19 17.83 9.60
CA LYS A 350 -1.26 18.92 9.28
C LYS A 350 -1.86 19.76 8.17
N GLU A 351 -1.65 21.08 8.22
CA GLU A 351 -2.10 21.98 7.16
C GLU A 351 -1.54 21.54 5.81
N LEU A 352 -2.44 21.40 4.84
CA LEU A 352 -2.14 20.99 3.48
C LEU A 352 -3.32 21.41 2.61
N SER A 353 -3.08 22.32 1.66
CA SER A 353 -4.06 22.82 0.70
C SER A 353 -4.42 21.78 -0.35
N SER A 354 -5.58 21.96 -1.00
CA SER A 354 -5.78 21.39 -2.33
C SER A 354 -4.86 22.10 -3.30
N GLU A 355 -3.95 21.36 -3.93
CA GLU A 355 -2.98 21.92 -4.86
C GLU A 355 -2.43 20.84 -5.79
N ARG A 356 -1.75 21.32 -6.84
CA ARG A 356 -0.97 20.48 -7.72
C ARG A 356 0.50 20.84 -7.60
N LEU A 357 1.32 19.81 -7.40
CA LEU A 357 2.76 19.92 -7.30
C LEU A 357 3.44 19.23 -8.47
N TYR A 358 4.58 19.76 -8.88
CA TYR A 358 5.43 19.24 -9.94
C TYR A 358 6.81 18.98 -9.38
N ILE A 359 7.22 17.71 -9.36
CA ILE A 359 8.50 17.31 -8.78
C ILE A 359 9.33 16.69 -9.90
N GLN A 360 10.55 17.19 -10.08
CA GLN A 360 11.51 16.73 -11.07
C GLN A 360 12.86 16.59 -10.38
N PHE A 361 13.53 15.45 -10.51
CA PHE A 361 14.85 15.25 -9.92
C PHE A 361 15.86 16.31 -10.37
N GLU A 362 15.80 16.74 -11.63
CA GLU A 362 16.65 17.81 -12.17
C GLU A 362 16.49 19.15 -11.45
N LYS A 363 15.36 19.41 -10.79
CA LYS A 363 15.14 20.64 -10.01
C LYS A 363 15.59 20.51 -8.55
N LEU A 364 15.98 19.29 -8.12
CA LEU A 364 16.43 18.99 -6.76
C LEU A 364 17.96 18.91 -6.65
N LEU A 365 18.66 18.79 -7.78
CA LEU A 365 20.11 18.83 -7.93
C LEU A 365 20.52 20.19 -8.48
#